data_AF-A0A537ID09-F1
#
_entry.id   AF-A0A537ID09-F1
#
_cell.length_a   1.000
_cell.length_b   1.000
_cell.length_c   1.000
_cell.angle_alpha   90.00
_cell.angle_beta   90.00
_cell.angle_gamma   90.00
#
_symmetry.space_group_name_H-M   'P 1'
#
loop_
_entity.id
_entity.type
_entity.pdbx_description
1 polymer ?
#
loop_
_entity_poly.entity_id
_entity_poly.type
_entity_poly.pdbx_seq_one_letter_code
_entity_poly.pdbx_strand_id
1 'polypeptide(L)'
;MKKIFTISSLALFAVVLFIGCYKRDAGFNESYWLSKERGEVVYSDSYCSYYVVETASGYTVVRASSGYKPFEGSIVYGDFSYRGTGDIYNRSTGVIFTGTVTDYWLTYYEAQDAVDYYCPLGLDGKTSSTSNFRKKAADIKK
;
A
#
# COMPACT_ATOMS: atom_id res chain seq x y z
N MET A 1 -37.10 43.49 4.78
CA MET A 1 -37.13 42.10 4.28
C MET A 1 -36.46 41.86 2.90
N LYS A 2 -35.76 42.84 2.29
CA LYS A 2 -35.09 42.64 0.98
C LYS A 2 -33.66 42.06 1.04
N LYS A 3 -32.98 42.16 2.19
CA LYS A 3 -31.55 41.78 2.33
C LYS A 3 -31.30 40.27 2.50
N ILE A 4 -32.34 39.49 2.84
CA ILE A 4 -32.21 38.03 3.03
C ILE A 4 -32.12 37.34 1.66
N PHE A 5 -32.90 37.80 0.68
CA PHE A 5 -32.92 37.25 -0.68
C PHE A 5 -31.57 37.40 -1.41
N THR A 6 -30.84 38.48 -1.15
CA THR A 6 -29.52 38.72 -1.78
C THR A 6 -28.43 37.80 -1.23
N ILE A 7 -28.50 37.42 0.05
CA ILE A 7 -27.48 36.56 0.68
C ILE A 7 -27.64 35.12 0.19
N SER A 8 -28.88 34.64 0.05
CA SER A 8 -29.16 33.29 -0.48
C SER A 8 -28.68 33.13 -1.92
N SER A 9 -28.81 34.14 -2.77
CA SER A 9 -28.31 34.11 -4.16
C SER A 9 -26.79 34.02 -4.24
N LEU A 10 -26.07 34.72 -3.36
CA LEU A 10 -24.61 34.72 -3.36
C LEU A 10 -24.04 33.40 -2.84
N ALA A 11 -24.68 32.82 -1.82
CA ALA A 11 -24.29 31.52 -1.27
C ALA A 11 -24.45 30.38 -2.28
N LEU A 12 -25.54 30.40 -3.07
CA LEU A 12 -25.79 29.39 -4.10
C LEU A 12 -24.77 29.48 -5.25
N PHE A 13 -24.34 30.69 -5.61
CA PHE A 13 -23.30 30.91 -6.62
C PHE A 13 -21.93 30.41 -6.14
N ALA A 14 -21.61 30.61 -4.86
CA ALA A 14 -20.36 30.10 -4.28
C ALA A 14 -20.29 28.56 -4.30
N VAL A 15 -21.40 27.87 -3.97
CA VAL A 15 -21.45 26.40 -4.01
C VAL A 15 -21.22 25.86 -5.43
N VAL A 16 -21.77 26.49 -6.46
CA VAL A 16 -21.55 26.08 -7.87
C VAL A 16 -20.08 26.22 -8.28
N LEU A 17 -19.37 27.26 -7.81
CA LEU A 17 -17.95 27.46 -8.11
C LEU A 17 -17.05 26.41 -7.45
N PHE A 18 -17.41 25.87 -6.28
CA PHE A 18 -16.63 24.84 -5.60
C PHE A 18 -16.88 23.40 -6.12
N ILE A 19 -17.91 23.17 -6.94
CA ILE A 19 -18.17 21.84 -7.54
C ILE A 19 -17.26 21.60 -8.77
N GLY A 20 -16.63 22.64 -9.33
CA GLY A 20 -15.88 22.57 -10.59
C GLY A 20 -14.45 22.01 -10.51
N CYS A 21 -13.86 21.89 -9.32
CA CYS A 21 -12.48 21.43 -9.17
C CYS A 21 -12.41 19.95 -8.77
N TYR A 22 -12.75 19.05 -9.70
CA TYR A 22 -12.32 17.67 -9.60
C TYR A 22 -11.18 17.46 -10.60
N LYS A 23 -10.04 16.99 -10.09
CA LYS A 23 -8.89 16.61 -10.91
C LYS A 23 -9.32 15.43 -11.81
N ARG A 24 -9.59 15.70 -13.08
CA ARG A 24 -9.69 14.66 -14.11
C ARG A 24 -8.27 14.28 -14.51
N ASP A 25 -7.75 13.19 -13.96
CA ASP A 25 -6.53 12.56 -14.47
C ASP A 25 -6.85 11.93 -15.84
N ALA A 26 -6.72 12.73 -16.89
CA ALA A 26 -6.86 12.29 -18.27
C ALA A 26 -5.65 11.43 -18.66
N GLY A 27 -5.65 10.16 -18.26
CA GLY A 27 -4.61 9.19 -18.64
C GLY A 27 -4.37 8.06 -17.65
N PHE A 28 -4.76 8.22 -16.38
CA PHE A 28 -4.64 7.16 -15.38
C PHE A 28 -5.93 6.32 -15.35
N ASN A 29 -5.84 5.07 -15.80
CA ASN A 29 -6.94 4.13 -15.71
C ASN A 29 -6.89 3.38 -14.38
N GLU A 30 -7.51 3.93 -13.34
CA GLU A 30 -7.59 3.27 -12.02
C GLU A 30 -8.28 1.91 -12.12
N SER A 31 -9.25 1.74 -13.03
CA SER A 31 -10.00 0.49 -13.15
C SER A 31 -9.14 -0.70 -13.55
N TYR A 32 -8.06 -0.47 -14.32
CA TYR A 32 -7.06 -1.51 -14.61
C TYR A 32 -6.41 -2.01 -13.32
N TRP A 33 -5.97 -1.11 -12.44
CA TRP A 33 -5.32 -1.47 -11.18
C TRP A 33 -6.30 -2.11 -10.19
N LEU A 34 -7.53 -1.65 -10.12
CA LEU A 34 -8.55 -2.25 -9.25
C LEU A 34 -8.96 -3.66 -9.69
N SER A 35 -8.65 -4.05 -10.94
CA SER A 35 -8.80 -5.42 -11.42
C SER A 35 -7.66 -6.36 -10.99
N LYS A 36 -6.56 -5.82 -10.47
CA LYS A 36 -5.41 -6.58 -9.98
C LYS A 36 -5.61 -7.08 -8.54
N GLU A 37 -4.72 -7.94 -8.08
CA GLU A 37 -4.75 -8.47 -6.72
C GLU A 37 -4.57 -7.33 -5.71
N ARG A 38 -5.50 -7.23 -4.76
CA ARG A 38 -5.44 -6.26 -3.66
C ARG A 38 -4.60 -6.84 -2.52
N GLY A 39 -3.70 -6.03 -1.98
CA GLY A 39 -2.96 -6.33 -0.76
C GLY A 39 -2.89 -5.17 0.21
N GLU A 40 -2.57 -5.47 1.47
CA GLU A 40 -2.27 -4.49 2.52
C GLU A 40 -0.82 -4.68 2.98
N VAL A 41 -0.08 -3.58 3.09
CA VAL A 41 1.30 -3.64 3.57
C VAL A 41 1.28 -3.85 5.09
N VAL A 42 1.77 -5.01 5.54
CA VAL A 42 1.78 -5.37 6.97
C VAL A 42 3.13 -5.15 7.63
N TYR A 43 4.20 -5.03 6.83
CA TYR A 43 5.55 -4.72 7.28
C TYR A 43 6.24 -3.78 6.31
N SER A 44 6.87 -2.73 6.82
CA SER A 44 7.73 -1.85 6.02
C SER A 44 8.67 -1.05 6.93
N ASP A 45 9.96 -1.38 6.91
CA ASP A 45 10.97 -0.73 7.76
C ASP A 45 11.93 0.16 6.96
N SER A 46 12.17 1.40 7.38
CA SER A 46 13.01 2.39 6.66
C SER A 46 14.42 1.90 6.27
N TYR A 47 15.00 0.96 6.99
CA TYR A 47 16.35 0.44 6.77
C TYR A 47 16.40 -0.81 5.88
N CYS A 48 15.25 -1.42 5.58
CA CYS A 48 15.17 -2.56 4.67
C CYS A 48 14.56 -2.21 3.31
N SER A 49 15.10 -2.76 2.22
CA SER A 49 14.50 -2.61 0.88
C SER A 49 13.26 -3.49 0.66
N TYR A 50 12.99 -4.44 1.55
CA TYR A 50 11.85 -5.36 1.46
C TYR A 50 10.70 -4.90 2.35
N TYR A 51 9.49 -5.26 1.93
CA TYR A 51 8.25 -5.05 2.66
C TYR A 51 7.33 -6.26 2.44
N VAL A 52 6.38 -6.46 3.34
CA VAL A 52 5.42 -7.58 3.26
C VAL A 52 4.04 -7.06 2.97
N VAL A 53 3.38 -7.74 2.03
CA VAL A 53 2.01 -7.50 1.63
C VAL A 53 1.17 -8.71 2.02
N GLU A 54 0.12 -8.49 2.80
CA GLU A 54 -0.92 -9.49 3.05
C GLU A 54 -1.94 -9.43 1.92
N THR A 55 -2.20 -10.57 1.29
CA THR A 55 -3.22 -10.76 0.25
C THR A 55 -4.24 -11.81 0.69
N ALA A 56 -5.26 -12.06 -0.14
CA ALA A 56 -6.25 -13.10 0.15
C ALA A 56 -5.64 -14.52 0.19
N SER A 57 -4.46 -14.72 -0.40
CA SER A 57 -3.78 -16.01 -0.53
C SER A 57 -2.67 -16.21 0.51
N GLY A 58 -2.45 -15.26 1.41
CA GLY A 58 -1.38 -15.29 2.41
C GLY A 58 -0.50 -14.05 2.36
N TYR A 59 0.79 -14.23 2.60
CA TYR A 59 1.78 -13.16 2.67
C TYR A 59 2.72 -13.20 1.46
N THR A 60 3.07 -12.02 0.96
CA THR A 60 3.97 -11.83 -0.18
C THR A 60 5.08 -10.86 0.21
N VAL A 61 6.32 -11.27 -0.04
CA VAL A 61 7.51 -10.46 0.19
C VAL A 61 7.90 -9.75 -1.10
N VAL A 62 8.05 -8.44 -1.02
CA VAL A 62 8.34 -7.59 -2.17
C VAL A 62 9.55 -6.73 -1.89
N ARG A 63 10.49 -6.71 -2.83
CA ARG A 63 11.63 -5.78 -2.83
C ARG A 63 11.27 -4.50 -3.57
N ALA A 64 11.37 -3.36 -2.90
CA ALA A 64 11.26 -2.05 -3.53
C ALA A 64 12.43 -1.82 -4.50
N SER A 65 12.15 -1.37 -5.73
CA SER A 65 13.18 -1.20 -6.76
C SER A 65 13.41 0.27 -7.21
N SER A 66 12.46 1.18 -6.93
CA SER A 66 12.45 2.54 -7.50
C SER A 66 12.58 3.66 -6.46
N GLY A 67 13.20 3.41 -5.31
CA GLY A 67 13.36 4.41 -4.23
C GLY A 67 12.07 4.79 -3.50
N TYR A 68 10.92 4.29 -3.97
CA TYR A 68 9.63 4.37 -3.30
C TYR A 68 9.32 3.02 -2.66
N LYS A 69 8.88 3.07 -1.40
CA LYS A 69 8.38 1.91 -0.67
C LYS A 69 7.13 2.31 0.11
N PRO A 70 6.05 1.54 0.01
CA PRO A 70 4.82 1.87 0.71
C PRO A 70 4.99 1.73 2.24
N PHE A 71 4.30 2.58 3.00
CA PHE A 71 4.24 2.47 4.46
C PHE A 71 3.32 1.33 4.91
N GLU A 72 3.50 0.85 6.12
CA GLU A 72 2.57 -0.08 6.77
C GLU A 72 1.13 0.47 6.77
N GLY A 73 0.15 -0.41 6.54
CA GLY A 73 -1.26 -0.08 6.35
C GLY A 73 -1.62 0.45 4.96
N SER A 74 -0.65 0.65 4.06
CA SER A 74 -0.96 1.07 2.69
C SER A 74 -1.71 -0.02 1.94
N ILE A 75 -2.72 0.38 1.14
CA ILE A 75 -3.43 -0.53 0.24
C ILE A 75 -2.76 -0.47 -1.13
N VAL A 76 -2.34 -1.63 -1.61
CA VAL A 76 -1.60 -1.79 -2.87
C VAL A 76 -2.32 -2.75 -3.81
N TYR A 77 -2.16 -2.54 -5.12
CA TYR A 77 -2.70 -3.38 -6.18
C TYR A 77 -1.59 -3.78 -7.15
N GLY A 78 -1.50 -5.07 -7.47
CA GLY A 78 -0.44 -5.61 -8.33
C GLY A 78 -0.58 -7.11 -8.55
N ASP A 79 0.44 -7.71 -9.15
CA ASP A 79 0.50 -9.16 -9.36
C ASP A 79 1.33 -9.80 -8.23
N PHE A 80 0.72 -9.99 -7.04
CA PHE A 80 1.41 -10.48 -5.84
C PHE A 80 1.55 -12.00 -5.75
N SER A 81 0.82 -12.73 -6.59
CA SER A 81 0.81 -14.21 -6.67
C SER A 81 1.80 -14.77 -7.70
N TYR A 82 2.75 -13.97 -8.18
CA TYR A 82 3.77 -14.40 -9.14
C TYR A 82 5.12 -13.75 -8.85
N ARG A 83 6.21 -14.51 -8.97
CA ARG A 83 7.58 -14.02 -8.81
C ARG A 83 7.99 -13.16 -9.99
N GLY A 84 8.54 -11.97 -9.74
CA GLY A 84 9.09 -11.13 -10.79
C GLY A 84 8.99 -9.65 -10.49
N THR A 85 9.62 -8.86 -11.37
CA THR A 85 9.54 -7.40 -11.33
C THR A 85 8.30 -6.94 -12.07
N GLY A 86 7.53 -6.06 -11.44
CA GLY A 86 6.33 -5.47 -12.03
C GLY A 86 5.97 -4.16 -11.35
N ASP A 87 5.04 -3.46 -11.97
CA ASP A 87 4.51 -2.21 -11.42
C ASP A 87 3.38 -2.51 -10.43
N ILE A 88 3.37 -1.74 -9.35
CA ILE A 88 2.45 -1.85 -8.24
C ILE A 88 1.82 -0.47 -8.02
N TYR A 89 0.51 -0.43 -7.86
CA TYR A 89 -0.23 0.78 -7.58
C TYR A 89 -0.52 0.90 -6.09
N ASN A 90 0.06 1.90 -5.43
CA ASN A 90 -0.33 2.28 -4.08
C ASN A 90 -1.55 3.19 -4.13
N ARG A 91 -2.72 2.64 -3.79
CA ARG A 91 -3.98 3.37 -3.79
C ARG A 91 -4.07 4.39 -2.66
N SER A 92 -3.39 4.16 -1.54
CA SER A 92 -3.38 5.09 -0.41
C SER A 92 -2.68 6.41 -0.75
N THR A 93 -1.67 6.39 -1.62
CA THR A 93 -0.91 7.58 -2.03
C THR A 93 -1.14 8.00 -3.48
N GLY A 94 -1.78 7.16 -4.29
CA GLY A 94 -2.02 7.41 -5.72
C GLY A 94 -0.78 7.23 -6.60
N VAL A 95 0.26 6.52 -6.12
CA VAL A 95 1.56 6.37 -6.81
C VAL A 95 1.70 4.97 -7.41
N ILE A 96 2.15 4.90 -8.66
CA ILE A 96 2.62 3.67 -9.30
C ILE A 96 4.13 3.58 -9.10
N PHE A 97 4.63 2.42 -8.70
CA PHE A 97 6.04 2.19 -8.48
C PHE A 97 6.42 0.76 -8.84
N THR A 98 7.71 0.51 -9.08
CA THR A 98 8.19 -0.81 -9.48
C THR A 98 8.69 -1.58 -8.25
N GLY A 99 8.23 -2.82 -8.11
CA GLY A 99 8.66 -3.76 -7.09
C GLY A 99 8.99 -5.12 -7.68
N THR A 100 9.76 -5.92 -6.94
CA THR A 100 10.05 -7.31 -7.32
C THR A 100 9.49 -8.24 -6.27
N VAL A 101 8.50 -9.05 -6.65
CA VAL A 101 7.96 -10.11 -5.79
C VAL A 101 9.00 -11.23 -5.71
N THR A 102 9.51 -11.49 -4.51
CA THR A 102 10.49 -12.56 -4.28
C THR A 102 9.83 -13.84 -3.82
N ASP A 103 8.84 -13.75 -2.94
CA ASP A 103 8.13 -14.88 -2.36
C ASP A 103 6.66 -14.54 -2.17
N TYR A 104 5.79 -15.52 -2.32
CA TYR A 104 4.34 -15.33 -2.30
C TYR A 104 3.63 -16.57 -1.74
N TRP A 105 2.37 -16.39 -1.35
CA TRP A 105 1.54 -17.42 -0.68
C TRP A 105 2.18 -18.00 0.58
N LEU A 106 2.98 -17.17 1.25
CA LEU A 106 3.62 -17.55 2.50
C LEU A 106 2.58 -17.53 3.63
N THR A 107 2.79 -18.41 4.60
CA THR A 107 2.20 -18.25 5.93
C THR A 107 2.85 -17.08 6.65
N TYR A 108 2.23 -16.65 7.76
CA TYR A 108 2.81 -15.61 8.62
C TYR A 108 4.26 -15.94 9.03
N TYR A 109 4.51 -17.17 9.45
CA TYR A 109 5.82 -17.60 9.96
C TYR A 109 6.87 -17.63 8.86
N GLU A 110 6.52 -18.12 7.68
CA GLU A 110 7.43 -18.11 6.52
C GLU A 110 7.74 -16.69 6.06
N ALA A 111 6.76 -15.79 6.09
CA ALA A 111 6.99 -14.38 5.77
C ALA A 111 7.88 -13.70 6.82
N GLN A 112 7.78 -14.08 8.10
CA GLN A 112 8.67 -13.61 9.16
C GLN A 112 10.10 -14.09 8.94
N ASP A 113 10.30 -15.37 8.66
CA ASP A 113 11.62 -15.93 8.35
C ASP A 113 12.22 -15.27 7.11
N ALA A 114 11.41 -15.05 6.07
CA ALA A 114 11.85 -14.39 4.84
C ALA A 114 12.28 -12.94 5.08
N VAL A 115 11.51 -12.16 5.86
CA VAL A 115 11.90 -10.80 6.22
C VAL A 115 13.17 -10.81 7.06
N ASP A 116 13.28 -11.67 8.06
CA ASP A 116 14.49 -11.74 8.90
C ASP A 116 15.74 -12.12 8.07
N TYR A 117 15.57 -12.92 7.02
CA TYR A 117 16.61 -13.27 6.07
C TYR A 117 16.99 -12.10 5.12
N TYR A 118 15.99 -11.42 4.54
CA TYR A 118 16.22 -10.36 3.55
C TYR A 118 16.53 -8.99 4.15
N CYS A 119 16.08 -8.77 5.39
CA CYS A 119 16.27 -7.57 6.18
C CYS A 119 17.09 -7.91 7.42
N PRO A 120 18.37 -8.27 7.29
CA PRO A 120 19.23 -8.35 8.46
C PRO A 120 19.32 -6.93 9.02
N LEU A 121 18.58 -6.66 10.10
CA LEU A 121 18.83 -5.53 10.98
C LEU A 121 20.33 -5.51 11.23
N GLY A 122 20.99 -4.36 11.18
CA GLY A 122 22.44 -4.23 11.33
C GLY A 122 22.95 -4.87 12.64
N LEU A 123 23.10 -6.18 12.62
CA LEU A 123 23.57 -6.99 13.72
C LEU A 123 25.09 -7.04 13.60
N ASP A 124 25.70 -5.98 14.10
CA ASP A 124 26.93 -6.04 14.87
C ASP A 124 26.71 -6.93 16.14
N GLY A 125 26.36 -8.21 15.91
CA GLY A 125 26.45 -9.27 16.91
C GLY A 125 25.55 -9.18 18.14
N LYS A 126 24.40 -8.47 18.14
CA LYS A 126 23.49 -8.49 19.30
C LYS A 126 22.02 -8.63 18.96
N THR A 127 21.52 -9.85 19.25
CA THR A 127 20.11 -10.26 19.35
C THR A 127 19.32 -10.23 18.04
N SER A 128 19.04 -11.43 17.54
CA SER A 128 17.96 -11.75 16.60
C SER A 128 16.65 -11.10 17.09
N SER A 129 16.42 -9.87 16.63
CA SER A 129 15.17 -9.15 16.88
C SER A 129 14.25 -9.57 15.76
N THR A 130 13.46 -10.61 16.00
CA THR A 130 12.44 -11.11 15.07
C THR A 130 11.59 -9.91 14.61
N SER A 131 11.52 -9.68 13.30
CA SER A 131 10.64 -8.65 12.75
C SER A 131 9.18 -9.04 13.00
N ASN A 132 8.65 -8.67 14.16
CA ASN A 132 7.27 -8.96 14.52
C ASN A 132 6.36 -7.95 13.84
N PHE A 133 5.97 -8.22 12.60
CA PHE A 133 4.98 -7.41 11.90
C PHE A 133 3.55 -7.75 12.31
N ARG A 134 2.64 -6.80 12.10
CA ARG A 134 1.25 -6.85 12.60
C ARG A 134 0.55 -8.12 12.11
N LYS A 135 0.22 -9.01 13.05
CA LYS A 135 -0.77 -10.09 12.81
C LYS A 135 -2.17 -9.49 12.76
N LYS A 136 -2.94 -9.83 11.74
CA LYS A 136 -4.40 -9.69 11.85
C LYS A 136 -4.96 -10.79 12.74
N ALA A 137 -6.06 -10.48 13.42
CA ALA A 137 -6.69 -11.37 14.40
C ALA A 137 -7.09 -12.76 13.84
N ALA A 138 -7.23 -12.88 12.52
CA ALA A 138 -7.52 -14.15 11.85
C ALA A 138 -6.37 -15.18 11.96
N ASP A 139 -5.12 -14.72 12.01
CA ASP A 139 -3.93 -15.60 12.05
C ASP A 139 -3.55 -16.03 13.48
N ILE A 140 -4.28 -15.58 14.50
CA ILE A 140 -4.05 -15.96 15.90
C ILE A 140 -4.78 -17.27 16.27
N LYS A 141 -5.72 -17.72 15.41
CA LYS A 141 -6.63 -18.84 15.72
C LYS A 141 -6.25 -20.19 15.11
N LYS A 142 -5.04 -20.36 14.57
CA LYS A 142 -4.62 -21.61 13.94
C LYS A 142 -3.63 -22.38 14.80
#